data_AF-A0A0M3DE17-F1
#
_entry.id   AF-A0A0M3DE17-F1
#
_cell.length_a   1.000
_cell.length_b   1.000
_cell.length_c   1.000
_cell.angle_alpha   90.00
_cell.angle_beta   90.00
_cell.angle_gamma   90.00
#
_symmetry.space_group_name_H-M   'P 1'
#
loop_
_entity.id
_entity.type
_entity.pdbx_description
1 polymer ?
#
loop_
_entity_poly.entity_id
_entity_poly.type
_entity_poly.pdbx_seq_one_letter_code
_entity_poly.pdbx_strand_id
1 'polypeptide(L)'
;MASSNPRTVLHELSRYFEHRVDLVLDESEQGIDEITIRPLLRAWAQLLSWAEKADLTQNEARTIADAASEAKSGVDIFGRTVGHAQARALSSVRGHLDAFPPIFKDLLRQGASEELIGSLDDLINEASKEAERSIAVMTYVTQRTSQLDQAVKEASDAAIAANKSLALAEKAATKTATGALETSFKSTADRSRVTAWWFRAGTILTLGVTVVFGLIYAAGSTTESVDNWHEVIYRIAILSALAGIAAYLGRQASNYHRIATWAQAIEIQLKAFRGFINEIEDEESRQAMFVLFAKRVLEAPPDGKASNDEVTNLIQPIIDQAVKLRPTS
;
A
#
# COMPACT_ATOMS: atom_id res chain seq x y z
N MET A 1 16.71 -20.99 -58.65
CA MET A 1 16.78 -22.30 -57.99
C MET A 1 16.31 -23.33 -59.00
N ALA A 2 17.13 -24.33 -59.35
CA ALA A 2 16.70 -25.42 -60.23
C ALA A 2 15.43 -26.03 -59.65
N SER A 3 14.40 -26.30 -60.46
CA SER A 3 13.14 -26.87 -59.97
C SER A 3 13.43 -28.25 -59.41
N SER A 4 13.61 -28.33 -58.09
CA SER A 4 13.69 -29.59 -57.37
C SER A 4 12.45 -30.42 -57.72
N ASN A 5 12.64 -31.72 -57.94
CA ASN A 5 11.53 -32.64 -58.20
C ASN A 5 10.57 -32.58 -57.00
N PRO A 6 9.27 -32.27 -57.19
CA PRO A 6 8.30 -32.14 -56.09
C PRO A 6 8.26 -33.36 -55.16
N ARG A 7 8.47 -34.57 -55.70
CA ARG A 7 8.51 -35.80 -54.88
C ARG A 7 9.69 -35.82 -53.91
N THR A 8 10.84 -35.30 -54.32
CA THR A 8 12.01 -35.17 -53.43
C THR A 8 11.72 -34.18 -52.29
N VAL A 9 11.05 -33.06 -52.60
CA VAL A 9 10.65 -32.06 -51.60
C VAL A 9 9.63 -32.65 -50.61
N LEU A 10 8.64 -33.42 -51.09
CA LEU A 10 7.68 -34.10 -50.23
C LEU A 10 8.35 -35.05 -49.24
N HIS A 11 9.33 -35.83 -49.70
CA HIS A 11 10.08 -36.75 -48.84
C HIS A 11 10.86 -36.00 -47.74
N GLU A 12 11.55 -34.92 -48.09
CA GLU A 12 12.27 -34.08 -47.12
C GLU A 12 11.32 -33.45 -46.07
N LEU A 13 10.16 -32.97 -46.52
CA LEU A 13 9.15 -32.39 -45.64
C LEU A 13 8.51 -33.46 -44.74
N SER A 14 8.23 -34.67 -45.25
CA SER A 14 7.69 -35.77 -44.44
C SER A 14 8.63 -36.09 -43.28
N ARG A 15 9.93 -36.26 -43.55
CA ARG A 15 10.94 -36.49 -42.50
C ARG A 15 11.03 -35.35 -41.50
N TYR A 16 10.90 -34.11 -41.98
CA TYR A 16 10.88 -32.94 -41.10
C TYR A 16 9.72 -33.02 -40.11
N PHE A 17 8.48 -33.26 -40.58
CA PHE A 17 7.32 -33.33 -39.71
C PHE A 17 7.37 -34.55 -38.77
N GLU A 18 7.83 -35.72 -39.24
CA GLU A 18 8.07 -36.89 -38.38
C GLU A 18 9.07 -36.57 -37.26
N HIS A 19 10.23 -35.99 -37.60
CA HIS A 19 11.22 -35.60 -36.61
C HIS A 19 10.67 -34.57 -35.61
N ARG A 20 9.85 -33.62 -36.06
CA ARG A 20 9.21 -32.65 -35.16
C ARG A 20 8.16 -33.29 -34.26
N VAL A 21 7.43 -34.31 -34.72
CA VAL A 21 6.54 -35.09 -33.86
C VAL A 21 7.33 -35.77 -32.76
N ASP A 22 8.45 -36.41 -33.09
CA ASP A 22 9.29 -37.11 -32.10
C ASP A 22 9.87 -36.15 -31.06
N LEU A 23 10.38 -34.99 -31.52
CA LEU A 23 10.96 -33.99 -30.63
C LEU A 23 9.92 -33.44 -29.64
N VAL A 24 8.69 -33.22 -30.10
CA VAL A 24 7.56 -32.78 -29.25
C VAL A 24 7.05 -33.91 -28.33
N LEU A 25 7.44 -35.17 -28.55
CA LEU A 25 7.04 -36.31 -27.71
C LEU A 25 8.08 -36.65 -26.62
N ASP A 26 9.34 -36.31 -26.83
CA ASP A 26 10.46 -36.66 -25.94
C ASP A 26 10.63 -35.67 -24.77
N GLU A 27 10.15 -34.43 -24.90
CA GLU A 27 10.25 -33.44 -23.82
C GLU A 27 9.24 -33.73 -22.68
N SER A 28 9.77 -34.13 -21.52
CA SER A 28 9.02 -34.50 -20.32
C SER A 28 8.35 -33.33 -19.59
N GLU A 29 8.59 -32.09 -20.03
CA GLU A 29 7.94 -30.87 -19.53
C GLU A 29 7.01 -30.30 -20.62
N GLN A 30 5.94 -31.02 -20.94
CA GLN A 30 4.99 -30.58 -21.96
C GLN A 30 4.30 -29.28 -21.53
N GLY A 31 4.76 -28.16 -22.08
CA GLY A 31 4.04 -26.90 -22.04
C GLY A 31 2.72 -26.99 -22.80
N ILE A 32 1.78 -26.09 -22.50
CA ILE A 32 0.50 -25.96 -23.22
C ILE A 32 0.71 -25.88 -24.74
N ASP A 33 1.83 -25.27 -25.15
CA ASP A 33 2.22 -25.06 -26.54
C ASP A 33 2.48 -26.38 -27.29
N GLU A 34 3.07 -27.36 -26.64
CA GLU A 34 3.41 -28.65 -27.26
C GLU A 34 2.19 -29.54 -27.46
N ILE A 35 1.27 -29.55 -26.49
CA ILE A 35 -0.02 -30.23 -26.57
C ILE A 35 -0.81 -29.69 -27.76
N THR A 36 -0.72 -28.39 -27.97
CA THR A 36 -1.51 -27.62 -28.94
C THR A 36 -1.12 -27.89 -30.39
N ILE A 37 0.18 -28.01 -30.71
CA ILE A 37 0.65 -28.20 -32.10
C ILE A 37 0.71 -29.68 -32.53
N ARG A 38 0.79 -30.60 -31.56
CA ARG A 38 0.99 -32.04 -31.81
C ARG A 38 -0.03 -32.68 -32.77
N PRO A 39 -1.35 -32.43 -32.67
CA PRO A 39 -2.32 -33.00 -33.61
C PRO A 39 -2.04 -32.60 -35.06
N LEU A 40 -1.64 -31.34 -35.29
CA LEU A 40 -1.31 -30.84 -36.62
C LEU A 40 -0.02 -31.46 -37.15
N LEU A 41 1.03 -31.56 -36.33
CA LEU A 41 2.30 -32.18 -36.76
C LEU A 41 2.08 -33.65 -37.17
N ARG A 42 1.26 -34.38 -36.40
CA ARG A 42 0.91 -35.76 -36.73
C ARG A 42 0.10 -35.88 -38.02
N ALA A 43 -0.89 -35.00 -38.22
CA ALA A 43 -1.66 -34.96 -39.46
C ALA A 43 -0.77 -34.68 -40.67
N TRP A 44 0.09 -33.66 -40.59
CA TRP A 44 1.05 -33.33 -41.64
C TRP A 44 2.01 -34.48 -41.95
N ALA A 45 2.59 -35.13 -40.94
CA ALA A 45 3.48 -36.28 -41.14
C ALA A 45 2.77 -37.43 -41.86
N GLN A 46 1.56 -37.79 -41.44
CA GLN A 46 0.79 -38.89 -42.05
C GLN A 46 0.36 -38.56 -43.49
N LEU A 47 -0.11 -37.33 -43.73
CA LEU A 47 -0.53 -36.88 -45.06
C LEU A 47 0.64 -36.82 -46.04
N LEU A 48 1.81 -36.36 -45.61
CA LEU A 48 3.01 -36.32 -46.45
C LEU A 48 3.55 -37.73 -46.72
N SER A 49 3.56 -38.61 -45.73
CA SER A 49 3.94 -40.02 -45.89
C SER A 49 3.02 -40.75 -46.88
N TRP A 50 1.73 -40.41 -46.89
CA TRP A 50 0.78 -40.89 -47.89
C TRP A 50 1.06 -40.28 -49.27
N ALA A 51 1.22 -38.96 -49.36
CA ALA A 51 1.44 -38.25 -50.62
C ALA A 51 2.71 -38.70 -51.35
N GLU A 52 3.74 -39.12 -50.61
CA GLU A 52 4.97 -39.71 -51.18
C GLU A 52 4.69 -41.01 -51.96
N LYS A 53 3.72 -41.81 -51.49
CA LYS A 53 3.40 -43.14 -52.04
C LYS A 53 2.25 -43.10 -53.04
N ALA A 54 1.41 -42.07 -53.00
CA ALA A 54 0.30 -41.89 -53.90
C ALA A 54 0.75 -41.57 -55.33
N ASP A 55 -0.01 -42.02 -56.33
CA ASP A 55 0.27 -41.71 -57.74
C ASP A 55 -0.25 -40.32 -58.12
N LEU A 56 0.40 -39.29 -57.56
CA LEU A 56 0.04 -37.89 -57.78
C LEU A 56 0.61 -37.37 -59.10
N THR A 57 -0.16 -36.53 -59.78
CA THR A 57 0.33 -35.71 -60.89
C THR A 57 1.40 -34.72 -60.39
N GLN A 58 2.24 -34.23 -61.30
CA GLN A 58 3.29 -33.28 -60.94
C GLN A 58 2.72 -31.97 -60.34
N ASN A 59 1.52 -31.55 -60.78
CA ASN A 59 0.88 -30.35 -60.27
C ASN A 59 0.34 -30.55 -58.86
N GLU A 60 -0.34 -31.68 -58.59
CA GLU A 60 -0.82 -32.02 -57.23
C GLU A 60 0.34 -32.16 -56.25
N ALA A 61 1.41 -32.87 -56.63
CA ALA A 61 2.60 -33.03 -55.81
C ALA A 61 3.26 -31.68 -55.48
N ARG A 62 3.25 -30.74 -56.43
CA ARG A 62 3.77 -29.38 -56.23
C ARG A 62 2.90 -28.58 -55.25
N THR A 63 1.58 -28.60 -55.43
CA THR A 63 0.65 -27.92 -54.52
C THR A 63 0.83 -28.40 -53.07
N ILE A 64 0.97 -29.70 -52.85
CA ILE A 64 1.21 -30.26 -51.51
C ILE A 64 2.58 -29.82 -50.97
N ALA A 65 3.63 -29.85 -51.81
CA ALA A 65 4.98 -29.45 -51.39
C ALA A 65 5.08 -27.97 -51.01
N ASP A 66 4.39 -27.10 -51.76
CA ASP A 66 4.32 -25.66 -51.47
C ASP A 66 3.56 -25.43 -50.15
N ALA A 67 2.38 -26.03 -49.97
CA ALA A 67 1.60 -25.94 -48.73
C ALA A 67 2.37 -26.47 -47.50
N ALA A 68 3.08 -27.59 -47.64
CA ALA A 68 3.88 -28.17 -46.57
C ALA A 68 5.13 -27.34 -46.23
N SER A 69 5.72 -26.65 -47.21
CA SER A 69 6.81 -25.70 -46.95
C SER A 69 6.34 -24.48 -46.17
N GLU A 70 5.16 -23.95 -46.50
CA GLU A 70 4.55 -22.84 -45.76
C GLU A 70 4.16 -23.29 -44.34
N ALA A 71 3.57 -24.49 -44.19
CA ALA A 71 3.29 -25.09 -42.90
C ALA A 71 4.56 -25.27 -42.06
N LYS A 72 5.67 -25.75 -42.64
CA LYS A 72 6.97 -25.84 -41.97
C LYS A 72 7.42 -24.48 -41.42
N SER A 73 7.33 -23.42 -42.22
CA SER A 73 7.65 -22.05 -41.78
C SER A 73 6.77 -21.63 -40.60
N GLY A 74 5.46 -21.95 -40.64
CA GLY A 74 4.54 -21.72 -39.54
C GLY A 74 4.95 -22.45 -38.25
N VAL A 75 5.39 -23.72 -38.34
CA VAL A 75 5.90 -24.49 -37.20
C VAL A 75 7.17 -23.85 -36.62
N ASP A 76 8.07 -23.36 -37.47
CA ASP A 76 9.30 -22.69 -37.03
C ASP A 76 9.02 -21.34 -36.34
N ILE A 77 8.00 -20.61 -36.78
CA ILE A 77 7.55 -19.37 -36.13
C ILE A 77 6.87 -19.70 -34.80
N PHE A 78 6.04 -20.74 -34.76
CA PHE A 78 5.37 -21.20 -33.55
C PHE A 78 6.38 -21.49 -32.43
N GLY A 79 7.47 -22.22 -32.72
CA GLY A 79 8.51 -22.53 -31.73
C GLY A 79 9.36 -21.34 -31.26
N ARG A 80 9.21 -20.15 -31.87
CA ARG A 80 10.01 -18.95 -31.56
C ARG A 80 9.19 -17.77 -31.04
N THR A 81 7.86 -17.92 -30.96
CA THR A 81 6.95 -16.83 -30.62
C THR A 81 6.02 -17.24 -29.48
N VAL A 82 5.44 -16.23 -28.81
CA VAL A 82 4.50 -16.44 -27.70
C VAL A 82 3.18 -15.70 -27.95
N GLY A 83 2.11 -16.15 -27.30
CA GLY A 83 0.82 -15.47 -27.26
C GLY A 83 0.16 -15.32 -28.64
N HIS A 84 -0.23 -14.09 -29.02
CA HIS A 84 -0.94 -13.84 -30.28
C HIS A 84 -0.13 -14.14 -31.55
N ALA A 85 1.21 -14.05 -31.50
CA ALA A 85 2.05 -14.42 -32.64
C ALA A 85 2.08 -15.94 -32.83
N GLN A 86 2.17 -16.68 -31.73
CA GLN A 86 2.13 -18.13 -31.70
C GLN A 86 0.78 -18.68 -32.18
N ALA A 87 -0.32 -18.08 -31.74
CA ALA A 87 -1.67 -18.45 -32.17
C ALA A 87 -1.87 -18.25 -33.68
N ARG A 88 -1.33 -17.15 -34.23
CA ARG A 88 -1.37 -16.88 -35.68
C ARG A 88 -0.54 -17.88 -36.47
N ALA A 89 0.65 -18.23 -35.99
CA ALA A 89 1.50 -19.22 -36.62
C ALA A 89 0.78 -20.58 -36.71
N LEU A 90 0.15 -21.02 -35.62
CA LEU A 90 -0.61 -22.25 -35.57
C LEU A 90 -1.84 -22.25 -36.50
N SER A 91 -2.57 -21.13 -36.54
CA SER A 91 -3.69 -20.94 -37.47
C SER A 91 -3.24 -21.04 -38.93
N SER A 92 -2.03 -20.55 -39.24
CA SER A 92 -1.44 -20.69 -40.58
C SER A 92 -1.13 -22.15 -40.91
N VAL A 93 -0.44 -22.88 -40.01
CA VAL A 93 -0.12 -24.30 -40.18
C VAL A 93 -1.37 -25.14 -40.45
N ARG A 94 -2.46 -24.87 -39.72
CA ARG A 94 -3.76 -25.50 -39.94
C ARG A 94 -4.35 -25.13 -41.30
N GLY A 95 -4.32 -23.86 -41.68
CA GLY A 95 -4.93 -23.40 -42.95
C GLY A 95 -4.31 -24.06 -44.18
N HIS A 96 -3.03 -24.43 -44.15
CA HIS A 96 -2.40 -25.11 -45.28
C HIS A 96 -2.87 -26.58 -45.47
N LEU A 97 -3.58 -27.19 -44.51
CA LEU A 97 -4.20 -28.51 -44.70
C LEU A 97 -5.35 -28.46 -45.71
N ASP A 98 -5.93 -27.27 -45.96
CA ASP A 98 -7.02 -27.08 -46.94
C ASP A 98 -6.58 -27.35 -48.39
N ALA A 99 -5.28 -27.58 -48.63
CA ALA A 99 -4.75 -28.01 -49.92
C ALA A 99 -5.11 -29.46 -50.30
N PHE A 100 -5.39 -30.33 -49.32
CA PHE A 100 -5.65 -31.75 -49.54
C PHE A 100 -7.07 -32.10 -50.02
N PRO A 101 -8.16 -31.52 -49.47
CA PRO A 101 -9.52 -31.90 -49.86
C PRO A 101 -9.84 -31.79 -51.37
N PRO A 102 -9.35 -30.79 -52.13
CA PRO A 102 -9.52 -30.77 -53.58
C PRO A 102 -8.83 -31.95 -54.27
N ILE A 103 -7.61 -32.30 -53.85
CA ILE A 103 -6.82 -33.41 -54.40
C ILE A 103 -7.50 -34.75 -54.11
N PHE A 104 -8.04 -34.90 -52.90
CA PHE A 104 -8.81 -36.09 -52.52
C PHE A 104 -10.03 -36.32 -53.42
N LYS A 105 -10.76 -35.26 -53.76
CA LYS A 105 -11.90 -35.33 -54.69
C LYS A 105 -11.47 -35.76 -56.09
N ASP A 106 -10.34 -35.28 -56.56
CA ASP A 106 -9.81 -35.65 -57.88
C ASP A 106 -9.30 -37.10 -57.91
N LEU A 107 -8.65 -37.58 -56.85
CA LEU A 107 -8.23 -38.98 -56.72
C LEU A 107 -9.42 -39.95 -56.61
N LEU A 108 -10.48 -39.59 -55.90
CA LEU A 108 -11.71 -40.39 -55.88
C LEU A 108 -12.32 -40.54 -57.28
N ARG A 109 -12.30 -39.49 -58.10
CA ARG A 109 -12.74 -39.55 -59.51
C ARG A 109 -11.84 -40.45 -60.36
N GLN A 110 -10.58 -40.61 -59.98
CA GLN A 110 -9.60 -41.49 -60.63
C GLN A 110 -9.67 -42.94 -60.11
N GLY A 111 -10.57 -43.25 -59.18
CA GLY A 111 -10.79 -44.61 -58.66
C GLY A 111 -9.95 -44.96 -57.43
N ALA A 112 -9.43 -43.98 -56.71
CA ALA A 112 -8.82 -44.22 -55.40
C ALA A 112 -9.82 -44.81 -54.39
N SER A 113 -9.32 -45.55 -53.40
CA SER A 113 -10.15 -46.15 -52.34
C SER A 113 -10.88 -45.08 -51.52
N GLU A 114 -12.21 -45.16 -51.49
CA GLU A 114 -13.07 -44.27 -50.70
C GLU A 114 -12.79 -44.39 -49.20
N GLU A 115 -12.48 -45.60 -48.73
CA GLU A 115 -12.12 -45.86 -47.33
C GLU A 115 -10.83 -45.15 -46.93
N LEU A 116 -9.79 -45.22 -47.78
CA LEU A 116 -8.51 -44.56 -47.52
C LEU A 116 -8.67 -43.05 -47.50
N ILE A 117 -9.32 -42.48 -48.52
CA ILE A 117 -9.52 -41.03 -48.61
C ILE A 117 -10.40 -40.53 -47.46
N GLY A 118 -11.44 -41.28 -47.08
CA GLY A 118 -12.26 -40.98 -45.90
C GLY A 118 -11.43 -40.92 -44.62
N SER A 119 -10.54 -41.89 -44.39
CA SER A 119 -9.67 -41.90 -43.21
C SER A 119 -8.71 -40.71 -43.14
N LEU A 120 -8.22 -40.21 -44.28
CA LEU A 120 -7.34 -39.04 -44.36
C LEU A 120 -8.11 -37.73 -44.17
N ASP A 121 -9.34 -37.65 -44.71
CA ASP A 121 -10.22 -36.50 -44.50
C ASP A 121 -10.63 -36.39 -43.02
N ASP A 122 -10.98 -37.52 -42.38
CA ASP A 122 -11.25 -37.60 -40.94
C ASP A 122 -10.04 -37.14 -40.11
N LEU A 123 -8.83 -37.54 -40.49
CA LEU A 123 -7.59 -37.09 -39.84
C LEU A 123 -7.40 -35.56 -39.93
N ILE A 124 -7.64 -34.96 -41.11
CA ILE A 124 -7.57 -33.51 -41.30
C ILE A 124 -8.62 -32.81 -40.44
N ASN A 125 -9.85 -33.30 -40.46
CA ASN A 125 -10.97 -32.70 -39.73
C ASN A 125 -10.74 -32.74 -38.21
N GLU A 126 -10.29 -33.87 -37.67
CA GLU A 126 -10.01 -34.00 -36.24
C GLU A 126 -8.81 -33.15 -35.82
N ALA A 127 -7.71 -33.17 -36.58
CA ALA A 127 -6.54 -32.33 -36.29
C ALA A 127 -6.86 -30.83 -36.37
N SER A 128 -7.68 -30.42 -37.34
CA SER A 128 -8.11 -29.03 -37.48
C SER A 128 -8.99 -28.58 -36.32
N LYS A 129 -9.94 -29.42 -35.90
CA LYS A 129 -10.85 -29.14 -34.78
C LYS A 129 -10.08 -29.02 -33.46
N GLU A 130 -9.12 -29.89 -33.22
CA GLU A 130 -8.30 -29.83 -32.01
C GLU A 130 -7.35 -28.63 -32.01
N ALA A 131 -6.80 -28.28 -33.17
CA ALA A 131 -6.03 -27.04 -33.34
C ALA A 131 -6.88 -25.79 -33.08
N GLU A 132 -8.10 -25.73 -33.61
CA GLU A 132 -9.02 -24.60 -33.38
C GLU A 132 -9.34 -24.43 -31.89
N ARG A 133 -9.63 -25.52 -31.18
CA ARG A 133 -9.84 -25.49 -29.72
C ARG A 133 -8.63 -24.96 -28.99
N SER A 134 -7.45 -25.44 -29.36
CA SER A 134 -6.19 -25.04 -28.72
C SER A 134 -5.83 -23.58 -28.99
N ILE A 135 -6.03 -23.10 -30.23
CA ILE A 135 -5.88 -21.68 -30.60
C ILE A 135 -6.83 -20.80 -29.77
N ALA A 136 -8.08 -21.23 -29.59
CA ALA A 136 -9.07 -20.50 -28.80
C ALA A 136 -8.66 -20.42 -27.32
N VAL A 137 -8.20 -21.53 -26.73
CA VAL A 137 -7.69 -21.56 -25.36
C VAL A 137 -6.47 -20.65 -25.21
N MET A 138 -5.49 -20.75 -26.11
CA MET A 138 -4.26 -19.96 -26.04
C MET A 138 -4.55 -18.46 -26.18
N THR A 139 -5.47 -18.08 -27.07
CA THR A 139 -5.93 -16.69 -27.22
C THR A 139 -6.63 -16.19 -25.97
N TYR A 140 -7.50 -17.01 -25.37
CA TYR A 140 -8.18 -16.68 -24.12
C TYR A 140 -7.20 -16.49 -22.96
N VAL A 141 -6.25 -17.42 -22.79
CA VAL A 141 -5.23 -17.35 -21.74
C VAL A 141 -4.36 -16.11 -21.92
N THR A 142 -3.90 -15.82 -23.13
CA THR A 142 -3.10 -14.62 -23.44
C THR A 142 -3.86 -13.33 -23.13
N GLN A 143 -5.16 -13.28 -23.43
CA GLN A 143 -5.99 -12.13 -23.11
C GLN A 143 -6.16 -11.98 -21.58
N ARG A 144 -6.34 -13.08 -20.86
CA ARG A 144 -6.50 -13.07 -19.40
C ARG A 144 -5.22 -12.70 -18.67
N THR A 145 -4.06 -13.17 -19.13
CA THR A 145 -2.75 -12.80 -18.53
C THR A 145 -2.48 -11.31 -18.73
N SER A 146 -2.74 -10.77 -19.91
CA SER A 146 -2.64 -9.33 -20.18
C SER A 146 -3.55 -8.47 -19.28
N GLN A 147 -4.81 -8.90 -19.07
CA GLN A 147 -5.72 -8.24 -18.13
C GLN A 147 -5.23 -8.31 -16.68
N LEU A 148 -4.66 -9.45 -16.27
CA LEU A 148 -4.12 -9.63 -14.93
C LEU A 148 -2.90 -8.73 -14.69
N ASP A 149 -1.98 -8.65 -15.65
CA ASP A 149 -0.80 -7.79 -15.57
C ASP A 149 -1.20 -6.32 -15.44
N GLN A 150 -2.22 -5.88 -16.19
CA GLN A 150 -2.76 -4.53 -16.04
C GLN A 150 -3.37 -4.30 -14.65
N ALA A 151 -4.18 -5.23 -14.15
CA ALA A 151 -4.79 -5.11 -12.83
C ALA A 151 -3.75 -5.09 -11.69
N VAL A 152 -2.69 -5.90 -11.80
CA VAL A 152 -1.56 -5.90 -10.85
C VAL A 152 -0.83 -4.56 -10.86
N LYS A 153 -0.60 -3.99 -12.04
CA LYS A 153 0.02 -2.66 -12.17
C LYS A 153 -0.83 -1.57 -11.54
N GLU A 154 -2.13 -1.55 -11.82
CA GLU A 154 -3.08 -0.59 -11.23
C GLU A 154 -3.15 -0.72 -9.70
N ALA A 155 -3.16 -1.95 -9.18
CA ALA A 155 -3.13 -2.21 -7.73
C ALA A 155 -1.84 -1.73 -7.07
N SER A 156 -0.69 -1.95 -7.72
CA SER A 156 0.62 -1.45 -7.25
C SER A 156 0.65 0.09 -7.21
N ASP A 157 0.19 0.75 -8.27
CA ASP A 157 0.13 2.22 -8.34
C ASP A 157 -0.80 2.79 -7.27
N ALA A 158 -1.96 2.16 -7.04
CA ALA A 158 -2.90 2.52 -5.97
C ALA A 158 -2.28 2.36 -4.58
N ALA A 159 -1.53 1.28 -4.33
CA ALA A 159 -0.84 1.06 -3.05
C ALA A 159 0.24 2.14 -2.79
N ILE A 160 1.00 2.51 -3.83
CA ILE A 160 1.98 3.60 -3.74
C ILE A 160 1.29 4.94 -3.42
N ALA A 161 0.15 5.23 -4.08
CA ALA A 161 -0.62 6.44 -3.83
C ALA A 161 -1.23 6.48 -2.41
N ALA A 162 -1.71 5.34 -1.90
CA ALA A 162 -2.22 5.19 -0.55
C ALA A 162 -1.13 5.44 0.50
N ASN A 163 0.06 4.85 0.33
CA ASN A 163 1.20 5.06 1.22
C ASN A 163 1.65 6.54 1.27
N LYS A 164 1.68 7.21 0.12
CA LYS A 164 1.97 8.66 0.06
C LYS A 164 0.91 9.49 0.80
N SER A 165 -0.37 9.14 0.63
CA SER A 165 -1.48 9.82 1.30
C SER A 165 -1.42 9.62 2.82
N LEU A 166 -1.07 8.41 3.28
CA LEU A 166 -0.88 8.09 4.69
C LEU A 166 0.26 8.90 5.31
N ALA A 167 1.43 8.97 4.66
CA ALA A 167 2.56 9.78 5.12
C ALA A 167 2.22 11.28 5.20
N LEU A 168 1.45 11.81 4.24
CA LEU A 168 0.98 13.19 4.27
C LEU A 168 -0.02 13.42 5.40
N ALA A 169 -0.93 12.48 5.65
CA ALA A 169 -1.90 12.54 6.73
C ALA A 169 -1.21 12.49 8.11
N GLU A 170 -0.23 11.63 8.31
CA GLU A 170 0.58 11.55 9.54
C GLU A 170 1.32 12.87 9.80
N LYS A 171 1.94 13.45 8.76
CA LYS A 171 2.62 14.75 8.87
C LYS A 171 1.66 15.88 9.23
N ALA A 172 0.45 15.87 8.64
CA ALA A 172 -0.59 16.87 8.93
C ALA A 172 -1.16 16.70 10.35
N ALA A 173 -1.44 15.46 10.78
CA ALA A 173 -1.91 15.14 12.11
C ALA A 173 -0.88 15.54 13.17
N THR A 174 0.39 15.21 12.96
CA THR A 174 1.50 15.62 13.84
C THR A 174 1.59 17.14 13.94
N LYS A 175 1.55 17.86 12.81
CA LYS A 175 1.58 19.33 12.79
C LYS A 175 0.40 19.94 13.58
N THR A 176 -0.79 19.35 13.46
CA THR A 176 -2.00 19.82 14.12
C THR A 176 -1.96 19.55 15.63
N ALA A 177 -1.59 18.33 16.03
CA ALA A 177 -1.47 17.93 17.42
C ALA A 177 -0.44 18.77 18.19
N THR A 178 0.75 18.99 17.59
CA THR A 178 1.78 19.86 18.19
C THR A 178 1.28 21.30 18.35
N GLY A 179 0.61 21.86 17.33
CA GLY A 179 0.06 23.23 17.41
C GLY A 179 -1.03 23.38 18.48
N ALA A 180 -1.88 22.36 18.66
CA ALA A 180 -2.89 22.35 19.72
C ALA A 180 -2.25 22.30 21.12
N LEU A 181 -1.21 21.46 21.30
CA LEU A 181 -0.44 21.39 22.54
C LEU A 181 0.25 22.72 22.88
N GLU A 182 0.95 23.33 21.92
CA GLU A 182 1.59 24.64 22.09
C GLU A 182 0.58 25.70 22.55
N THR A 183 -0.60 25.74 21.92
CA THR A 183 -1.66 26.70 22.27
C THR A 183 -2.22 26.44 23.68
N SER A 184 -2.39 25.18 24.05
CA SER A 184 -2.88 24.79 25.37
C SER A 184 -1.90 25.20 26.47
N PHE A 185 -0.61 24.86 26.33
CA PHE A 185 0.41 25.23 27.31
C PHE A 185 0.60 26.75 27.44
N LYS A 186 0.54 27.47 26.32
CA LYS A 186 0.56 28.94 26.32
C LYS A 186 -0.61 29.51 27.13
N SER A 187 -1.82 29.03 26.88
CA SER A 187 -3.02 29.46 27.60
C SER A 187 -2.92 29.18 29.10
N THR A 188 -2.41 28.00 29.48
CA THR A 188 -2.17 27.63 30.88
C THR A 188 -1.13 28.54 31.54
N ALA A 189 -0.03 28.86 30.85
CA ALA A 189 0.99 29.77 31.34
C ALA A 189 0.44 31.18 31.58
N ASP A 190 -0.32 31.72 30.61
CA ASP A 190 -0.91 33.06 30.68
C ASP A 190 -1.95 33.15 31.81
N ARG A 191 -2.87 32.17 31.90
CA ARG A 191 -3.87 32.11 32.99
C ARG A 191 -3.22 32.00 34.37
N SER A 192 -2.24 31.10 34.51
CA SER A 192 -1.54 30.91 35.78
C SER A 192 -0.76 32.16 36.21
N ARG A 193 -0.19 32.91 35.26
CA ARG A 193 0.49 34.18 35.53
C ARG A 193 -0.47 35.26 36.02
N VAL A 194 -1.64 35.38 35.40
CA VAL A 194 -2.68 36.32 35.84
C VAL A 194 -3.19 35.95 37.23
N THR A 195 -3.47 34.66 37.46
CA THR A 195 -3.93 34.17 38.78
C THR A 195 -2.88 34.40 39.87
N ALA A 196 -1.59 34.12 39.60
CA ALA A 196 -0.50 34.42 40.52
C ALA A 196 -0.44 35.91 40.88
N TRP A 197 -0.68 36.79 39.91
CA TRP A 197 -0.72 38.24 40.15
C TRP A 197 -1.88 38.63 41.07
N TRP A 198 -3.08 38.07 40.86
CA TRP A 198 -4.22 38.29 41.76
C TRP A 198 -3.95 37.82 43.20
N PHE A 199 -3.34 36.64 43.38
CA PHE A 199 -2.96 36.16 44.71
C PHE A 199 -1.89 37.04 45.38
N ARG A 200 -0.94 37.59 44.63
CA ARG A 200 0.02 38.58 45.14
C ARG A 200 -0.68 39.87 45.56
N ALA A 201 -1.58 40.39 44.73
CA ALA A 201 -2.37 41.58 45.06
C ALA A 201 -3.21 41.36 46.31
N GLY A 202 -3.87 40.21 46.44
CA GLY A 202 -4.61 39.81 47.63
C GLY A 202 -3.72 39.74 48.88
N THR A 203 -2.53 39.12 48.76
CA THR A 203 -1.56 39.06 49.86
C THR A 203 -1.14 40.46 50.33
N ILE A 204 -0.81 41.36 49.40
CA ILE A 204 -0.43 42.74 49.70
C ILE A 204 -1.59 43.47 50.40
N LEU A 205 -2.82 43.29 49.93
CA LEU A 205 -4.01 43.88 50.53
C LEU A 205 -4.24 43.36 51.95
N THR A 206 -4.17 42.04 52.19
CA THR A 206 -4.33 41.45 53.52
C THR A 206 -3.25 41.93 54.49
N LEU A 207 -1.99 42.05 54.05
CA LEU A 207 -0.92 42.62 54.85
C LEU A 207 -1.16 44.10 55.16
N GLY A 208 -1.59 44.88 54.17
CA GLY A 208 -1.96 46.29 54.36
C GLY A 208 -3.06 46.47 55.39
N VAL A 209 -4.12 45.65 55.31
CA VAL A 209 -5.21 45.63 56.31
C VAL A 209 -4.66 45.28 57.70
N THR A 210 -3.81 44.27 57.80
CA THR A 210 -3.18 43.85 59.07
C THR A 210 -2.41 45.00 59.71
N VAL A 211 -1.63 45.76 58.92
CA VAL A 211 -0.88 46.94 59.38
C VAL A 211 -1.82 48.07 59.82
N VAL A 212 -2.85 48.37 59.03
CA VAL A 212 -3.83 49.43 59.35
C VAL A 212 -4.57 49.11 60.66
N PHE A 213 -5.06 47.88 60.83
CA PHE A 213 -5.68 47.45 62.09
C PHE A 213 -4.69 47.55 63.25
N GLY A 214 -3.45 47.10 63.07
CA GLY A 214 -2.39 47.25 64.08
C GLY A 214 -2.17 48.71 64.51
N LEU A 215 -2.14 49.65 63.55
CA LEU A 215 -1.98 51.08 63.82
C LEU A 215 -3.20 51.70 64.52
N ILE A 216 -4.42 51.38 64.09
CA ILE A 216 -5.66 51.85 64.73
C ILE A 216 -5.70 51.37 66.19
N TYR A 217 -5.35 50.11 66.44
CA TYR A 217 -5.30 49.55 67.79
C TYR A 217 -4.19 50.15 68.66
N ALA A 218 -3.02 50.47 68.07
CA ALA A 218 -1.95 51.16 68.78
C ALA A 218 -2.36 52.58 69.17
N ALA A 219 -2.99 53.33 68.26
CA ALA A 219 -3.41 54.72 68.49
C ALA A 219 -4.58 54.84 69.49
N GLY A 220 -5.48 53.85 69.55
CA GLY A 220 -6.64 53.85 70.46
C GLY A 220 -6.35 53.38 71.90
N SER A 221 -5.11 53.02 72.24
CA SER A 221 -4.76 52.37 73.52
C SER A 221 -4.33 53.31 74.65
N THR A 222 -4.52 54.63 74.50
CA THR A 222 -3.96 55.65 75.41
C THR A 222 -4.75 55.94 76.69
N THR A 223 -5.86 55.26 77.00
CA THR A 223 -6.61 55.57 78.24
C THR A 223 -7.35 54.37 78.83
N GLU A 224 -6.91 54.01 80.04
CA GLU A 224 -7.61 53.30 81.14
C GLU A 224 -7.87 51.77 81.11
N SER A 225 -7.41 51.17 82.22
CA SER A 225 -7.67 49.83 82.77
C SER A 225 -6.87 48.63 82.22
N VAL A 226 -6.03 48.08 83.10
CA VAL A 226 -5.17 46.89 82.92
C VAL A 226 -5.97 45.57 82.99
N ASP A 227 -7.30 45.62 83.17
CA ASP A 227 -8.14 44.43 83.43
C ASP A 227 -8.72 43.73 82.18
N ASN A 228 -8.58 44.30 80.97
CA ASN A 228 -9.19 43.76 79.75
C ASN A 228 -8.28 42.80 78.95
N TRP A 229 -7.73 41.77 79.60
CA TRP A 229 -6.87 40.76 78.95
C TRP A 229 -7.59 40.00 77.80
N HIS A 230 -8.91 39.85 77.88
CA HIS A 230 -9.74 39.26 76.82
C HIS A 230 -9.63 40.02 75.49
N GLU A 231 -9.50 41.33 75.55
CA GLU A 231 -9.40 42.19 74.36
C GLU A 231 -8.06 42.00 73.64
N VAL A 232 -6.98 41.84 74.42
CA VAL A 232 -5.64 41.55 73.89
C VAL A 232 -5.62 40.20 73.16
N ILE A 233 -6.24 39.16 73.75
CA ILE A 233 -6.34 37.84 73.11
C ILE A 233 -7.14 37.90 71.81
N TYR A 234 -8.28 38.61 71.80
CA TYR A 234 -9.09 38.75 70.59
C TYR A 234 -8.33 39.46 69.46
N ARG A 235 -7.56 40.50 69.79
CA ARG A 235 -6.68 41.21 68.83
C ARG A 235 -5.58 40.29 68.28
N ILE A 236 -4.91 39.51 69.14
CA ILE A 236 -3.90 38.54 68.72
C ILE A 236 -4.53 37.46 67.82
N ALA A 237 -5.73 36.99 68.14
CA ALA A 237 -6.44 36.00 67.33
C ALA A 237 -6.78 36.54 65.94
N ILE A 238 -7.27 37.77 65.82
CA ILE A 238 -7.55 38.42 64.52
C ILE A 238 -6.27 38.61 63.71
N LEU A 239 -5.20 39.13 64.32
CA LEU A 239 -3.92 39.32 63.63
C LEU A 239 -3.32 37.98 63.18
N SER A 240 -3.44 36.93 64.00
CA SER A 240 -3.00 35.57 63.66
C SER A 240 -3.82 34.98 62.52
N ALA A 241 -5.14 35.20 62.49
CA ALA A 241 -6.00 34.78 61.40
C ALA A 241 -5.66 35.49 60.08
N LEU A 242 -5.44 36.81 60.12
CA LEU A 242 -5.03 37.59 58.95
C LEU A 242 -3.64 37.19 58.44
N ALA A 243 -2.69 36.95 59.34
CA ALA A 243 -1.36 36.45 59.00
C ALA A 243 -1.44 35.04 58.35
N GLY A 244 -2.32 34.16 58.86
CA GLY A 244 -2.58 32.85 58.28
C GLY A 244 -3.15 32.94 56.85
N ILE A 245 -4.11 33.85 56.62
CA ILE A 245 -4.68 34.09 55.28
C ILE A 245 -3.60 34.65 54.33
N ALA A 246 -2.80 35.62 54.77
CA ALA A 246 -1.72 36.18 53.96
C ALA A 246 -0.66 35.12 53.60
N ALA A 247 -0.29 34.26 54.55
CA ALA A 247 0.64 33.15 54.31
C ALA A 247 0.07 32.13 53.30
N TYR A 248 -1.23 31.81 53.39
CA TYR A 248 -1.90 30.94 52.43
C TYR A 248 -1.94 31.54 51.02
N LEU A 249 -2.33 32.81 50.89
CA LEU A 249 -2.36 33.51 49.60
C LEU A 249 -0.94 33.63 49.00
N GLY A 250 0.08 33.91 49.82
CA GLY A 250 1.47 33.93 49.39
C GLY A 250 1.96 32.56 48.90
N ARG A 251 1.57 31.48 49.59
CA ARG A 251 1.86 30.11 49.16
C ARG A 251 1.19 29.78 47.83
N GLN A 252 -0.09 30.15 47.66
CA GLN A 252 -0.80 29.94 46.40
C GLN A 252 -0.21 30.77 45.25
N ALA A 253 0.18 32.02 45.49
CA ALA A 253 0.87 32.85 44.49
C ALA A 253 2.17 32.21 44.00
N SER A 254 2.95 31.62 44.92
CA SER A 254 4.19 30.92 44.58
C SER A 254 3.92 29.66 43.76
N ASN A 255 2.91 28.87 44.13
CA ASN A 255 2.49 27.68 43.39
C ASN A 255 2.08 28.02 41.95
N TYR A 256 1.19 28.99 41.75
CA TYR A 256 0.75 29.41 40.41
C TYR A 256 1.88 30.01 39.57
N HIS A 257 2.85 30.68 40.20
CA HIS A 257 4.05 31.16 39.49
C HIS A 257 4.91 29.99 38.98
N ARG A 258 5.13 28.97 39.81
CA ARG A 258 5.88 27.76 39.41
C ARG A 258 5.17 26.98 38.30
N ILE A 259 3.84 26.88 38.35
CA ILE A 259 3.04 26.28 37.27
C ILE A 259 3.18 27.08 35.97
N ALA A 260 3.11 28.41 36.04
CA ALA A 260 3.29 29.28 34.87
C ALA A 260 4.69 29.10 34.23
N THR A 261 5.75 29.09 35.05
CA THR A 261 7.13 28.89 34.55
C THR A 261 7.33 27.50 33.95
N TRP A 262 6.74 26.46 34.56
CA TRP A 262 6.78 25.10 34.02
C TRP A 262 6.05 25.01 32.68
N ALA A 263 4.81 25.51 32.58
CA ALA A 263 4.03 25.48 31.34
C ALA A 263 4.72 26.27 30.22
N GLN A 264 5.31 27.43 30.53
CA GLN A 264 6.09 28.22 29.59
C GLN A 264 7.36 27.48 29.13
N ALA A 265 8.05 26.78 30.02
CA ALA A 265 9.21 25.97 29.65
C ALA A 265 8.81 24.83 28.71
N ILE A 266 7.68 24.16 28.95
CA ILE A 266 7.15 23.12 28.06
C ILE A 266 6.73 23.69 26.70
N GLU A 267 6.10 24.88 26.64
CA GLU A 267 5.78 25.57 25.38
C GLU A 267 7.05 25.82 24.54
N ILE A 268 8.10 26.35 25.15
CA ILE A 268 9.38 26.63 24.48
C ILE A 268 10.03 25.33 24.02
N GLN A 269 10.02 24.30 24.86
CA GLN A 269 10.56 22.99 24.55
C GLN A 269 9.79 22.33 23.39
N LEU A 270 8.45 22.43 23.33
CA LEU A 270 7.65 21.95 22.19
C LEU A 270 8.06 22.60 20.87
N LYS A 271 8.25 23.92 20.87
CA LYS A 271 8.69 24.66 19.67
C LYS A 271 10.09 24.26 19.21
N ALA A 272 11.02 24.13 20.15
CA ALA A 272 12.41 23.76 19.84
C ALA A 272 12.54 22.28 19.45
N PHE A 273 11.81 21.40 20.11
CA PHE A 273 11.83 19.96 19.90
C PHE A 273 11.46 19.59 18.46
N ARG A 274 10.49 20.28 17.88
CA ARG A 274 10.09 20.07 16.50
C ARG A 274 11.20 20.41 15.49
N GLY A 275 11.99 21.44 15.75
CA GLY A 275 13.15 21.77 14.92
C GLY A 275 14.21 20.68 15.01
N PHE A 276 14.52 20.24 16.23
CA PHE A 276 15.55 19.26 16.53
C PHE A 276 15.24 17.86 15.99
N ILE A 277 14.00 17.37 16.16
CA ILE A 277 13.65 16.00 15.75
C ILE A 277 13.65 15.80 14.24
N ASN A 278 13.42 16.86 13.46
CA ASN A 278 13.45 16.78 12.00
C ASN A 278 14.86 16.60 11.43
N GLU A 279 15.90 16.85 12.22
CA GLU A 279 17.32 16.69 11.82
C GLU A 279 17.86 15.28 12.13
N ILE A 280 17.10 14.45 12.85
CA ILE A 280 17.49 13.08 13.17
C ILE A 280 17.06 12.15 12.02
N GLU A 281 18.03 11.63 11.28
CA GLU A 281 17.82 10.70 10.16
C GLU A 281 17.47 9.28 10.64
N ASP A 282 17.97 8.87 11.81
CA ASP A 282 17.70 7.56 12.40
C ASP A 282 16.31 7.49 13.07
N GLU A 283 15.45 6.62 12.56
CA GLU A 283 14.07 6.47 13.02
C GLU A 283 14.00 5.99 14.47
N GLU A 284 14.89 5.08 14.87
CA GLU A 284 14.88 4.50 16.21
C GLU A 284 15.24 5.55 17.27
N SER A 285 16.31 6.32 17.03
CA SER A 285 16.70 7.46 17.88
C SER A 285 15.63 8.54 17.92
N ARG A 286 14.99 8.83 16.79
CA ARG A 286 13.90 9.81 16.72
C ARG A 286 12.70 9.38 17.58
N GLN A 287 12.31 8.11 17.50
CA GLN A 287 11.23 7.55 18.30
C GLN A 287 11.57 7.54 19.80
N ALA A 288 12.81 7.20 20.17
CA ALA A 288 13.27 7.26 21.56
C ALA A 288 13.19 8.68 22.13
N MET A 289 13.57 9.69 21.34
CA MET A 289 13.45 11.10 21.72
C MET A 289 11.99 11.54 21.88
N PHE A 290 11.07 11.07 21.02
CA PHE A 290 9.64 11.29 21.18
C PHE A 290 9.11 10.72 22.50
N VAL A 291 9.53 9.51 22.89
CA VAL A 291 9.09 8.87 24.14
C VAL A 291 9.59 9.64 25.37
N LEU A 292 10.86 10.02 25.38
CA LEU A 292 11.44 10.82 26.48
C LEU A 292 10.75 12.17 26.61
N PHE A 293 10.46 12.82 25.48
CA PHE A 293 9.78 14.09 25.45
C PHE A 293 8.31 13.97 25.88
N ALA A 294 7.59 12.96 25.39
CA ALA A 294 6.21 12.69 25.80
C ALA A 294 6.11 12.45 27.30
N LYS A 295 7.03 11.67 27.88
CA LYS A 295 7.10 11.47 29.33
C LYS A 295 7.25 12.80 30.08
N ARG A 296 8.09 13.70 29.58
CA ARG A 296 8.31 15.02 30.19
C ARG A 296 7.10 15.95 30.09
N VAL A 297 6.38 15.92 28.97
CA VAL A 297 5.17 16.74 28.75
C VAL A 297 3.99 16.23 29.58
N LEU A 298 3.90 14.92 29.80
CA LEU A 298 2.84 14.26 30.56
C LEU A 298 3.12 14.20 32.07
N GLU A 299 4.33 14.57 32.52
CA GLU A 299 4.65 14.68 33.95
C GLU A 299 3.86 15.81 34.62
N ALA A 300 3.38 15.56 35.84
CA ALA A 300 2.64 16.56 36.60
C ALA A 300 3.53 17.77 36.96
N PRO A 301 2.96 18.98 37.11
CA PRO A 301 3.70 20.17 37.53
C PRO A 301 4.41 19.95 38.88
N PRO A 302 5.57 20.58 39.11
CA PRO A 302 6.50 20.25 40.20
C PRO A 302 6.01 20.45 41.65
N ASP A 303 4.75 20.81 41.89
CA ASP A 303 4.12 20.87 43.23
C ASP A 303 2.66 20.37 43.29
N GLY A 304 2.10 19.89 42.18
CA GLY A 304 0.75 19.34 42.19
C GLY A 304 0.78 17.98 42.88
N LYS A 305 0.24 17.86 44.10
CA LYS A 305 -0.41 16.58 44.45
C LYS A 305 -1.41 16.35 43.32
N ALA A 306 -1.17 15.33 42.49
CA ALA A 306 -1.98 15.07 41.32
C ALA A 306 -3.46 14.94 41.72
N SER A 307 -4.24 16.01 41.58
CA SER A 307 -5.66 15.84 41.33
C SER A 307 -5.73 15.36 39.89
N ASN A 308 -6.13 14.11 39.70
CA ASN A 308 -6.25 13.46 38.39
C ASN A 308 -7.03 14.31 37.37
N ASP A 309 -7.86 15.25 37.82
CA ASP A 309 -8.72 16.09 36.99
C ASP A 309 -7.96 17.06 36.07
N GLU A 310 -6.80 17.61 36.46
CA GLU A 310 -6.12 18.67 35.67
C GLU A 310 -5.27 18.09 34.53
N VAL A 311 -4.63 16.93 34.75
CA VAL A 311 -3.93 16.18 33.70
C VAL A 311 -4.92 15.57 32.70
N THR A 312 -6.07 15.09 33.18
CA THR A 312 -7.14 14.58 32.31
C THR A 312 -7.67 15.67 31.38
N ASN A 313 -7.81 16.91 31.86
CA ASN A 313 -8.25 18.04 31.04
C ASN A 313 -7.26 18.47 29.94
N LEU A 314 -5.96 18.20 30.09
CA LEU A 314 -4.95 18.49 29.05
C LEU A 314 -4.87 17.41 27.97
N ILE A 315 -5.20 16.16 28.32
CA ILE A 315 -5.14 15.00 27.41
C ILE A 315 -6.46 14.85 26.63
N GLN A 316 -7.59 15.27 27.20
CA GLN A 316 -8.91 15.15 26.57
C GLN A 316 -9.03 15.75 25.16
N PRO A 317 -8.50 16.96 24.87
CA PRO A 317 -8.55 17.53 23.53
C PRO A 317 -7.76 16.69 22.49
N ILE A 318 -6.71 16.00 22.93
CA ILE A 318 -5.87 15.14 22.09
C ILE A 318 -6.61 13.82 21.81
N ILE A 319 -7.26 13.25 22.83
CA ILE A 319 -8.12 12.07 22.68
C ILE A 319 -9.28 12.37 21.74
N ASP A 320 -9.95 13.50 21.91
CA ASP A 320 -11.08 13.89 21.06
C ASP A 320 -10.65 14.11 19.59
N GLN A 321 -9.46 14.67 19.35
CA GLN A 321 -8.90 14.79 18.01
C GLN A 321 -8.48 13.43 17.42
N ALA A 322 -7.89 12.54 18.22
CA ALA A 322 -7.51 11.20 17.79
C ALA A 322 -8.72 10.33 17.44
N VAL A 323 -9.81 10.46 18.21
CA VAL A 323 -11.10 9.79 17.94
C VAL A 323 -11.74 10.32 16.65
N LYS A 324 -11.65 11.64 16.40
CA LYS A 324 -12.22 12.27 15.19
C LYS A 324 -11.47 11.93 13.90
N LEU A 325 -10.20 11.56 13.99
CA LEU A 325 -9.37 11.16 12.85
C LEU A 325 -9.45 9.65 12.55
N ARG A 326 -10.14 8.86 13.38
CA ARG A 326 -10.36 7.43 13.13
C ARG A 326 -11.45 7.29 12.06
N PRO A 327 -11.19 6.67 10.90
CA PRO A 327 -12.25 6.40 9.93
C PRO A 327 -13.26 5.45 10.56
N THR A 328 -14.54 5.82 10.54
CA THR A 328 -15.64 4.92 10.88
C THR A 328 -15.68 3.83 9.82
N SER A 329 -15.20 2.65 10.18
CA SER A 329 -15.41 1.39 9.45
C SER A 329 -16.88 1.05 9.35
#